data_AF-A0A8H3GB37-F1
#
_entry.id   AF-A0A8H3GB37-F1
#
_cell.length_a   1.000
_cell.length_b   1.000
_cell.length_c   1.000
_cell.angle_alpha   90.00
_cell.angle_beta   90.00
_cell.angle_gamma   90.00
#
_symmetry.space_group_name_H-M   'P 1'
#
loop_
_entity.id
_entity.type
_entity.pdbx_description
1 polymer ?
#
loop_
_entity_poly.entity_id
_entity_poly.type
_entity_poly.pdbx_seq_one_letter_code
_entity_poly.pdbx_strand_id
1 'polypeptide(L)'
;MHTLREERPFDAGKWLEALDRKERGMEPFSREEWDQILGHHEAVADIPASLFAADLIAAYPEAKVILSVRDADRWQKSVAETIMTHFSLGTRLLAWLD
;
A
#
# COMPACT_ATOMS: atom_id res chain seq x y z
N MET A 1 18.56 12.89 -0.05
CA MET A 1 17.52 11.93 -0.47
C MET A 1 16.47 11.94 0.62
N HIS A 2 15.41 12.74 0.48
CA HIS A 2 14.32 12.76 1.46
C HIS A 2 13.55 11.45 1.34
N THR A 3 13.34 10.80 2.47
CA THR A 3 12.54 9.56 2.50
C THR A 3 11.06 9.96 2.54
N LEU A 4 10.17 9.20 1.91
CA LEU A 4 8.70 9.45 1.94
C LEU A 4 8.14 9.66 3.35
N ARG A 5 8.81 9.07 4.35
CA ARG A 5 8.52 9.21 5.77
C ARG A 5 8.70 10.64 6.30
N GLU A 6 9.61 11.42 5.73
CA GLU A 6 9.87 12.82 6.11
C GLU A 6 8.85 13.77 5.49
N GLU A 7 8.38 13.48 4.28
CA GLU A 7 7.45 14.35 3.54
C GLU A 7 6.00 14.15 3.97
N ARG A 8 5.61 12.91 4.30
CA ARG A 8 4.23 12.56 4.68
C ARG A 8 4.16 11.61 5.90
N PRO A 9 4.61 12.07 7.08
CA PRO A 9 4.81 11.22 8.25
C PRO A 9 3.53 10.54 8.78
N PHE A 10 2.34 11.05 8.43
CA PHE A 10 1.05 10.56 8.93
C PHE A 10 0.35 9.55 8.01
N ASP A 11 0.80 9.39 6.77
CA ASP A 11 0.15 8.51 5.78
C ASP A 11 0.09 7.06 6.27
N ALA A 12 1.19 6.58 6.87
CA ALA A 12 1.24 5.22 7.42
C ALA A 12 0.16 5.00 8.50
N GLY A 13 -0.09 6.00 9.35
CA GLY A 13 -1.14 5.93 10.36
C GLY A 13 -2.53 5.83 9.76
N LYS A 14 -2.81 6.61 8.70
CA LYS A 14 -4.10 6.59 8.00
C LYS A 14 -4.34 5.30 7.22
N TRP A 15 -3.31 4.73 6.60
CA TRP A 15 -3.40 3.41 5.99
C TRP A 15 -3.69 2.31 7.01
N LEU A 16 -3.08 2.38 8.20
CA LEU A 16 -3.36 1.44 9.30
C LEU A 16 -4.78 1.60 9.85
N GLU A 17 -5.27 2.85 9.97
CA GLU A 17 -6.65 3.13 10.36
C GLU A 17 -7.65 2.53 9.37
N ALA A 18 -7.42 2.71 8.06
CA ALA A 18 -8.27 2.12 7.02
C ALA A 18 -8.26 0.58 7.08
N LEU A 19 -7.10 -0.02 7.35
CA LEU A 19 -6.96 -1.47 7.45
C LEU A 19 -7.69 -2.03 8.67
N ASP A 20 -7.51 -1.42 9.84
CA ASP A 20 -8.19 -1.82 11.08
C ASP A 20 -9.72 -1.70 10.93
N ARG A 21 -10.21 -0.62 10.31
CA ARG A 21 -11.64 -0.43 10.04
C ARG A 21 -12.19 -1.54 9.13
N LYS A 22 -11.46 -1.89 8.06
CA LYS A 22 -11.81 -2.97 7.13
C LYS A 22 -11.81 -4.35 7.79
N GLU A 23 -10.78 -4.66 8.59
CA GLU A 23 -10.68 -5.94 9.30
C GLU A 23 -11.81 -6.12 10.32
N ARG A 24 -12.29 -5.02 10.93
CA ARG A 24 -13.43 -5.02 11.86
C ARG A 24 -14.80 -5.04 11.18
N GLY A 25 -14.86 -5.00 9.84
CA GLY A 25 -16.13 -4.95 9.10
C GLY A 25 -16.95 -3.69 9.36
N MET A 26 -16.29 -2.58 9.72
CA MET A 26 -16.91 -1.27 9.88
C MET A 26 -17.14 -0.61 8.52
N GLU A 27 -17.71 0.60 8.50
CA GLU A 27 -17.90 1.33 7.25
C GLU A 27 -16.56 1.56 6.51
N PRO A 28 -16.51 1.37 5.19
CA PRO A 28 -15.32 1.72 4.40
C PRO A 28 -15.00 3.21 4.53
N PHE A 29 -13.72 3.54 4.32
CA PHE A 29 -13.30 4.94 4.23
C PHE A 29 -14.09 5.71 3.17
N SER A 30 -14.53 6.93 3.51
CA SER A 30 -15.14 7.85 2.55
C SER A 30 -14.11 8.38 1.56
N ARG A 31 -14.58 9.00 0.47
CA ARG A 31 -13.71 9.70 -0.49
C ARG A 31 -12.85 10.76 0.21
N GLU A 32 -13.43 11.53 1.13
CA GLU A 32 -12.74 12.60 1.85
C GLU A 32 -11.66 12.04 2.81
N GLU A 33 -11.88 10.85 3.36
CA GLU A 33 -10.85 10.14 4.14
C GLU A 33 -9.74 9.59 3.24
N TRP A 34 -10.08 9.09 2.04
CA TRP A 34 -9.09 8.70 1.03
C TRP A 34 -8.29 9.89 0.50
N ASP A 35 -8.92 11.04 0.29
CA ASP A 35 -8.26 12.27 -0.19
C ASP A 35 -7.21 12.78 0.81
N GLN A 36 -7.33 12.48 2.11
CA GLN A 36 -6.27 12.77 3.09
C GLN A 36 -5.01 11.94 2.86
N ILE A 37 -5.16 10.74 2.27
CA ILE A 37 -4.07 9.81 1.98
C ILE A 37 -3.55 10.01 0.55
N LEU A 38 -4.43 10.16 -0.43
CA LEU A 38 -4.05 10.30 -1.84
C LEU A 38 -3.66 11.74 -2.17
N GLY A 39 -4.22 12.73 -1.49
CA GLY A 39 -3.90 14.15 -1.67
C GLY A 39 -4.06 14.58 -3.13
N HIS A 40 -2.98 15.10 -3.71
CA HIS A 40 -2.97 15.59 -5.09
C HIS A 40 -2.56 14.54 -6.14
N HIS A 41 -2.40 13.26 -5.74
CA HIS A 41 -1.98 12.22 -6.66
C HIS A 41 -3.15 11.77 -7.55
N GLU A 42 -2.90 11.66 -8.86
CA GLU A 42 -3.91 11.25 -9.83
C GLU A 42 -4.03 9.73 -9.99
N ALA A 43 -3.10 8.96 -9.41
CA ALA A 43 -3.08 7.51 -9.46
C ALA A 43 -2.42 6.91 -8.22
N VAL A 44 -2.82 5.68 -7.89
CA VAL A 44 -2.25 4.90 -6.79
C VAL A 44 -2.05 3.45 -7.23
N ALA A 45 -0.96 2.82 -6.76
CA ALA A 45 -0.61 1.45 -7.08
C ALA A 45 0.15 0.80 -5.90
N ASP A 46 0.33 -0.52 -5.98
CA ASP A 46 1.05 -1.35 -4.99
C ASP A 46 0.37 -1.43 -3.61
N ILE A 47 1.01 -2.12 -2.66
CA ILE A 47 0.61 -2.20 -1.25
C ILE A 47 0.97 -0.87 -0.55
N PRO A 48 0.07 -0.28 0.25
CA PRO A 48 -1.19 -0.84 0.77
C PRO A 48 -2.44 -0.66 -0.11
N ALA A 49 -2.43 0.24 -1.10
CA ALA A 49 -3.64 0.60 -1.85
C ALA A 49 -4.33 -0.57 -2.56
N SER A 50 -3.58 -1.55 -3.07
CA SER A 50 -4.11 -2.76 -3.70
C SER A 50 -5.02 -3.60 -2.79
N LEU A 51 -4.86 -3.52 -1.46
CA LEU A 51 -5.73 -4.17 -0.48
C LEU A 51 -7.14 -3.55 -0.41
N PHE A 52 -7.30 -2.34 -0.94
CA PHE A 52 -8.52 -1.54 -0.93
C PHE A 52 -9.10 -1.34 -2.33
N ALA A 53 -8.75 -2.20 -3.31
CA ALA A 53 -9.19 -2.02 -4.70
C ALA A 53 -10.71 -1.80 -4.83
N ALA A 54 -11.52 -2.62 -4.16
CA ALA A 54 -12.98 -2.46 -4.18
C ALA A 54 -13.46 -1.16 -3.53
N ASP A 55 -12.85 -0.76 -2.40
CA ASP A 55 -13.21 0.45 -1.66
C ASP A 55 -12.86 1.71 -2.47
N LEU A 56 -11.69 1.71 -3.11
CA LEU A 56 -11.23 2.80 -3.98
C LEU A 56 -12.05 2.89 -5.26
N ILE A 57 -12.47 1.76 -5.85
CA ILE A 57 -13.39 1.77 -7.01
C ILE A 57 -14.74 2.37 -6.63
N ALA A 58 -15.25 2.04 -5.43
CA ALA A 58 -16.51 2.60 -4.94
C ALA A 58 -16.39 4.09 -4.60
N ALA A 59 -15.27 4.50 -4.00
CA ALA A 59 -15.00 5.89 -3.65
C ALA A 59 -14.79 6.77 -4.89
N TYR A 60 -14.09 6.26 -5.92
CA TYR A 60 -13.72 6.95 -7.16
C TYR A 60 -14.27 6.24 -8.41
N PRO A 61 -15.61 6.21 -8.63
CA PRO A 61 -16.22 5.49 -9.75
C PRO A 61 -15.83 6.04 -11.14
N GLU A 62 -15.37 7.28 -11.20
CA GLU A 62 -14.84 7.90 -12.41
C GLU A 62 -13.40 7.46 -12.77
N ALA A 63 -12.66 6.90 -11.80
CA ALA A 63 -11.29 6.47 -12.01
C ALA A 63 -11.24 5.18 -12.85
N LYS A 64 -10.23 5.10 -13.72
CA LYS A 64 -9.97 3.89 -14.51
C LYS A 64 -9.15 2.90 -13.68
N VAL A 65 -9.49 1.62 -13.78
CA VAL A 65 -8.77 0.53 -13.09
C VAL A 65 -7.83 -0.16 -14.06
N ILE A 66 -6.56 -0.31 -13.67
CA ILE A 66 -5.54 -1.06 -14.41
C ILE A 66 -5.09 -2.24 -13.56
N LEU A 67 -5.21 -3.46 -14.09
CA LEU A 67 -4.68 -4.68 -13.49
C LEU A 67 -3.51 -5.21 -14.33
N SER A 68 -2.30 -4.97 -13.87
CA SER A 68 -1.10 -5.54 -14.47
C SER A 68 -1.00 -7.03 -14.15
N VAL A 69 -0.93 -7.87 -15.17
CA VAL A 69 -0.79 -9.32 -15.05
C VAL A 69 0.56 -9.78 -15.58
N ARG A 70 1.15 -10.79 -14.93
CA ARG A 70 2.38 -11.45 -15.36
C ARG A 70 2.32 -12.94 -15.05
N ASP A 71 3.21 -13.71 -15.65
CA ASP A 71 3.40 -15.12 -15.33
C ASP A 71 3.64 -15.32 -13.82
N ALA A 72 2.95 -16.30 -13.21
CA ALA A 72 2.90 -16.47 -11.76
C ALA A 72 4.24 -16.91 -11.17
N ASP A 73 4.95 -17.83 -11.83
CA ASP A 73 6.24 -18.33 -11.35
C ASP A 73 7.30 -17.23 -11.43
N ARG A 74 7.32 -16.49 -12.55
CA ARG A 74 8.18 -15.30 -12.69
C ARG A 74 7.80 -14.24 -11.67
N TRP A 75 6.53 -14.11 -11.31
CA TRP A 75 6.10 -13.18 -10.27
C TRP A 75 6.64 -13.57 -8.91
N GLN A 76 6.43 -14.82 -8.53
CA GLN A 76 6.82 -15.33 -7.24
C GLN A 76 8.34 -15.24 -7.04
N LYS A 77 9.13 -15.62 -8.06
CA LYS A 77 10.59 -15.49 -8.01
C LYS A 77 11.02 -14.05 -7.75
N SER A 78 10.46 -13.10 -8.49
CA SER A 78 10.74 -11.68 -8.33
C SER A 78 10.36 -11.18 -6.93
N VAL A 79 9.20 -11.58 -6.38
CA VAL A 79 8.78 -11.21 -5.01
C VAL A 79 9.74 -11.76 -3.96
N ALA A 80 10.19 -13.00 -4.11
CA ALA A 80 11.14 -13.63 -3.20
C ALA A 80 12.50 -12.91 -3.18
N GLU A 81 12.98 -12.48 -4.35
CA GLU A 81 14.26 -11.80 -4.50
C GLU A 81 14.24 -10.34 -4.01
N THR A 82 13.10 -9.64 -4.13
CA THR A 82 13.02 -8.21 -3.80
C THR A 82 12.28 -7.92 -2.50
N ILE A 83 11.06 -8.41 -2.34
CA ILE A 83 10.18 -8.02 -1.22
C ILE A 83 10.53 -8.85 0.02
N MET A 84 10.60 -10.17 -0.13
CA MET A 84 10.76 -11.07 1.02
C MET A 84 12.13 -10.99 1.69
N THR A 85 13.17 -10.58 0.96
CA THR A 85 14.49 -10.32 1.54
C THR A 85 14.43 -9.24 2.61
N HIS A 86 13.70 -8.14 2.39
CA HIS A 86 13.50 -7.07 3.38
C HIS A 86 12.67 -7.50 4.60
N PHE A 87 11.83 -8.53 4.47
CA PHE A 87 11.06 -9.08 5.58
C PHE A 87 11.74 -10.27 6.28
N SER A 88 12.90 -10.70 5.81
CA SER A 88 13.64 -11.81 6.39
C SER A 88 14.33 -11.40 7.71
N LEU A 89 14.37 -12.32 8.67
CA LEU A 89 15.01 -12.11 9.98
C LEU A 89 16.51 -11.80 9.83
N GLY A 90 17.17 -12.38 8.83
CA GLY A 90 18.60 -12.21 8.57
C GLY A 90 18.98 -10.79 8.14
N THR A 91 18.19 -10.17 7.24
CA THR A 91 18.44 -8.80 6.80
C THR A 91 18.18 -7.79 7.92
N ARG A 92 17.20 -8.08 8.79
CA ARG A 92 16.92 -7.26 9.99
C ARG A 92 18.04 -7.32 11.03
N LEU A 93 18.67 -8.48 11.23
CA LEU A 93 19.80 -8.63 12.15
C LEU A 93 21.05 -7.93 11.62
N LEU A 94 21.31 -8.00 10.32
CA LEU A 94 22.42 -7.31 9.68
C LEU A 94 22.26 -5.78 9.75
N ALA A 95 21.06 -5.24 9.49
CA ALA A 95 20.79 -3.81 9.58
C ALA A 95 20.82 -3.23 11.01
N TRP A 96 20.87 -4.07 12.06
CA TRP A 96 21.03 -3.64 13.45
C TRP A 96 22.50 -3.56 13.88
N LEU A 97 23.43 -4.12 13.09
CA LEU A 97 24.87 -4.17 13.37
C LEU A 97 25.67 -3.04 12.70
N ASP A 98 25.02 -2.19 11.90
CA ASP A 98 25.56 -0.95 11.29
C ASP A 98 25.01 0.29 12.01
#